data_AF-A0A8H7X2B4-F1
#
_entry.id   AF-A0A8H7X2B4-F1
#
_cell.length_a   1.000
_cell.length_b   1.000
_cell.length_c   1.000
_cell.angle_alpha   90.00
_cell.angle_beta   90.00
_cell.angle_gamma   90.00
#
_symmetry.space_group_name_H-M   'P 1'
#
loop_
_entity.id
_entity.type
_entity.pdbx_description
1 polymer ?
#
loop_
_entity_poly.entity_id
_entity_poly.type
_entity_poly.pdbx_seq_one_letter_code
_entity_poly.pdbx_strand_id
1 'polypeptide(L)'
;MGLSIIIVVARGSNSYLKHMAIVQQVTRPAECGRPGEEARRSGCHYDFISGAFVYPECHDKELEEEFLVLRDWKWFADEEMEREVTVDEVRRDGGPNPLYVSIEYHDAHCAYTWKKLHRAIIRRTKIDSQIGSIHHTMHCSDTVFRNRSADPQLSRFGHKSTFCLDPRDASEADGKEDFHR
;
A
#
# COMPACT_ATOMS: atom_id res chain seq x y z
N MET A 1 -25.18 -29.70 71.00
CA MET A 1 -25.71 -30.48 69.86
C MET A 1 -26.08 -29.48 68.79
N GLY A 2 -25.42 -29.53 67.63
CA GLY A 2 -25.31 -28.43 66.67
C GLY A 2 -26.53 -28.21 65.77
N LEU A 3 -26.83 -26.95 65.47
CA LEU A 3 -27.80 -26.52 64.46
C LEU A 3 -27.20 -26.77 63.06
N SER A 4 -27.79 -27.71 62.32
CA SER A 4 -27.47 -27.91 60.90
C SER A 4 -28.41 -27.05 60.05
N ILE A 5 -27.86 -26.07 59.34
CA ILE A 5 -28.56 -25.27 58.34
C ILE A 5 -28.63 -26.09 57.05
N ILE A 6 -29.84 -26.38 56.58
CA ILE A 6 -30.09 -27.03 55.29
C ILE A 6 -29.84 -25.99 54.19
N ILE A 7 -28.75 -26.14 53.43
CA ILE A 7 -28.54 -25.37 52.20
C ILE A 7 -29.38 -26.02 51.09
N VAL A 8 -30.46 -25.36 50.69
CA VAL A 8 -31.20 -25.73 49.48
C VAL A 8 -30.35 -25.35 48.27
N VAL A 9 -29.72 -26.34 47.63
CA VAL A 9 -29.05 -26.12 46.34
C VAL A 9 -30.13 -26.07 45.26
N ALA A 10 -30.59 -24.86 44.92
CA ALA A 10 -31.41 -24.65 43.73
C ALA A 10 -30.54 -24.94 42.49
N ARG A 11 -30.89 -26.01 41.75
CA ARG A 11 -30.35 -26.26 40.40
C ARG A 11 -30.92 -25.20 39.44
N GLY A 12 -30.24 -24.07 39.33
CA GLY A 12 -30.45 -23.12 38.26
C GLY A 12 -29.73 -23.60 37.00
N SER A 13 -30.48 -24.03 35.99
CA SER A 13 -29.98 -24.21 34.63
C SER A 13 -29.64 -22.83 34.03
N ASN A 14 -28.39 -22.42 34.15
CA ASN A 14 -27.91 -21.16 33.59
C ASN A 14 -27.70 -21.28 32.08
N SER A 15 -28.78 -21.11 31.30
CA SER A 15 -28.79 -21.18 29.84
C SER A 15 -28.30 -19.90 29.13
N TYR A 16 -27.65 -18.96 29.81
CA TYR A 16 -27.34 -17.63 29.24
C TYR A 16 -25.86 -17.22 29.30
N LEU A 17 -24.93 -18.17 29.16
CA LEU A 17 -23.51 -17.86 28.90
C LEU A 17 -22.94 -18.76 27.80
N LYS A 18 -23.50 -18.64 26.59
CA LYS A 18 -22.83 -19.02 25.35
C LYS A 18 -22.80 -17.81 24.41
N HIS A 19 -22.22 -16.71 24.87
CA HIS A 19 -21.68 -15.73 23.94
C HIS A 19 -20.36 -16.30 23.46
N MET A 20 -20.40 -17.05 22.35
CA MET A 20 -19.19 -17.31 21.60
C MET A 20 -18.65 -15.96 21.20
N ALA A 21 -17.54 -15.56 21.80
CA ALA A 21 -16.68 -14.54 21.22
C ALA A 21 -16.26 -15.09 19.85
N ILE A 22 -16.96 -14.68 18.81
CA ILE A 22 -16.42 -14.68 17.46
C ILE A 22 -15.29 -13.66 17.56
N VAL A 23 -14.10 -14.14 17.93
CA VAL A 23 -12.88 -13.46 17.54
C VAL A 23 -12.97 -13.50 16.02
N GLN A 24 -13.43 -12.40 15.40
CA GLN A 24 -13.12 -12.15 14.02
C GLN A 24 -11.60 -12.21 13.98
N GLN A 25 -11.06 -13.34 13.54
CA GLN A 25 -9.73 -13.34 12.99
C GLN A 25 -9.82 -12.29 11.89
N VAL A 26 -9.28 -11.10 12.16
CA VAL A 26 -9.00 -10.15 11.11
C VAL A 26 -8.02 -10.89 10.23
N THR A 27 -8.55 -11.60 9.23
CA THR A 27 -7.75 -12.13 8.15
C THR A 27 -7.14 -10.88 7.55
N ARG A 28 -5.84 -10.66 7.81
CA ARG A 28 -5.10 -9.64 7.08
C ARG A 28 -5.42 -9.90 5.62
N PRO A 29 -5.96 -8.92 4.87
CA PRO A 29 -6.11 -9.08 3.44
C PRO A 29 -4.77 -9.60 2.92
N ALA A 30 -4.78 -10.65 2.10
CA ALA A 30 -3.54 -11.12 1.51
C ALA A 30 -2.81 -9.90 0.92
N GLU A 31 -1.52 -9.74 1.15
CA GLU A 31 -0.79 -8.56 0.69
C GLU A 31 -0.16 -8.85 -0.68
N CYS A 32 -0.27 -7.91 -1.60
CA CYS A 32 0.59 -7.86 -2.78
C CYS A 32 1.91 -7.21 -2.35
N GLY A 33 2.99 -8.00 -2.17
CA GLY A 33 4.22 -7.41 -1.62
C GLY A 33 5.52 -8.16 -1.86
N ARG A 34 5.46 -9.32 -2.52
CA ARG A 34 6.65 -10.05 -2.95
C ARG A 34 6.77 -9.94 -4.46
N PRO A 35 7.64 -9.05 -4.98
CA PRO A 35 7.84 -8.90 -6.41
C PRO A 35 8.17 -10.22 -7.10
N GLY A 36 7.78 -10.35 -8.37
CA GLY A 36 8.07 -11.51 -9.21
C GLY A 36 6.92 -12.53 -9.29
N GLU A 37 7.27 -13.82 -9.37
CA GLU A 37 6.32 -14.90 -9.65
C GLU A 37 5.22 -15.01 -8.58
N GLU A 38 5.55 -14.75 -7.31
CA GLU A 38 4.61 -14.86 -6.20
C GLU A 38 3.48 -13.84 -6.28
N ALA A 39 3.79 -12.55 -6.50
CA ALA A 39 2.77 -11.51 -6.71
C ALA A 39 1.89 -11.82 -7.92
N ARG A 40 2.49 -12.24 -9.04
CA ARG A 40 1.75 -12.61 -10.26
C ARG A 40 0.83 -13.79 -10.04
N ARG A 41 1.26 -14.81 -9.30
CA ARG A 41 0.45 -16.00 -8.97
C ARG A 41 -0.73 -15.65 -8.07
N SER A 42 -0.61 -14.59 -7.26
CA SER A 42 -1.69 -14.03 -6.45
C SER A 42 -2.63 -13.09 -7.23
N GLY A 43 -2.42 -12.92 -8.54
CA GLY A 43 -3.24 -12.07 -9.40
C GLY A 43 -2.97 -10.56 -9.22
N CYS A 44 -1.85 -10.19 -8.60
CA CYS A 44 -1.47 -8.80 -8.45
C CYS A 44 -0.88 -8.24 -9.76
N HIS A 45 -1.04 -6.93 -9.95
CA HIS A 45 -0.50 -6.16 -11.06
C HIS A 45 0.48 -5.13 -10.54
N TYR A 46 1.61 -4.94 -11.20
CA TYR A 46 2.49 -3.83 -10.89
C TYR A 46 1.84 -2.52 -11.35
N ASP A 47 1.67 -1.57 -10.44
CA ASP A 47 1.12 -0.26 -10.70
C ASP A 47 2.23 0.80 -10.61
N PHE A 48 2.57 1.43 -11.73
CA PHE A 48 3.65 2.44 -11.79
C PHE A 48 3.38 3.69 -10.95
N ILE A 49 2.10 4.01 -10.70
CA ILE A 49 1.70 5.11 -9.82
C ILE A 49 1.87 4.70 -8.37
N SER A 50 1.62 3.45 -8.01
CA SER A 50 1.86 2.97 -6.64
C SER A 50 3.32 2.59 -6.39
N GLY A 51 4.11 2.35 -7.44
CA GLY A 51 5.48 1.81 -7.33
C GLY A 51 5.52 0.40 -6.72
N ALA A 52 4.41 -0.34 -6.81
CA ALA A 52 4.21 -1.59 -6.09
C ALA A 52 3.23 -2.51 -6.82
N PHE A 53 3.22 -3.78 -6.42
CA PHE A 53 2.16 -4.70 -6.83
C PHE A 53 0.88 -4.40 -6.04
N VAL A 54 -0.25 -4.32 -6.73
CA VAL A 54 -1.59 -4.06 -6.17
C VAL A 54 -2.59 -5.09 -6.70
N TYR A 55 -3.71 -5.28 -6.00
CA TYR A 55 -4.77 -6.13 -6.55
C TYR A 55 -5.54 -5.41 -7.68
N PRO A 56 -6.18 -6.17 -8.58
CA PRO A 56 -6.99 -5.60 -9.65
C PRO A 56 -8.07 -4.61 -9.15
N GLU A 57 -8.61 -4.84 -7.97
CA GLU A 57 -9.68 -4.02 -7.37
C GLU A 57 -9.23 -2.62 -6.88
N CYS A 58 -7.93 -2.38 -6.69
CA CYS A 58 -7.37 -1.06 -6.37
C CYS A 58 -6.43 -0.50 -7.45
N HIS A 59 -6.36 -1.14 -8.61
CA HIS A 59 -5.61 -0.65 -9.77
C HIS A 59 -6.47 0.28 -10.64
N ASP A 60 -5.98 1.48 -10.93
CA ASP A 60 -6.62 2.43 -11.86
C ASP A 60 -5.88 2.40 -13.21
N LYS A 61 -6.22 1.39 -14.02
CA LYS A 61 -5.56 1.13 -15.30
C LYS A 61 -5.57 2.34 -16.24
N GLU A 62 -6.69 3.03 -16.35
CA GLU A 62 -6.82 4.23 -17.21
C GLU A 62 -5.85 5.33 -16.78
N LEU A 63 -5.67 5.51 -15.47
CA LEU A 63 -4.78 6.52 -14.93
C LEU A 63 -3.31 6.11 -15.07
N GLU A 64 -2.98 4.83 -14.90
CA GLU A 64 -1.63 4.32 -15.17
C GLU A 64 -1.25 4.51 -16.63
N GLU A 65 -2.15 4.20 -17.57
CA GLU A 65 -1.92 4.42 -19.00
C GLU A 65 -1.63 5.89 -19.30
N GLU A 66 -2.39 6.82 -18.68
CA GLU A 66 -2.12 8.26 -18.77
C GLU A 66 -0.73 8.63 -18.20
N PHE A 67 -0.36 8.07 -17.06
CA PHE A 67 0.94 8.29 -16.43
C PHE A 67 2.07 7.82 -17.36
N LEU A 68 1.98 6.61 -17.91
CA LEU A 68 3.02 6.00 -18.73
C LEU A 68 3.25 6.72 -20.07
N VAL A 69 2.23 7.37 -20.63
CA VAL A 69 2.38 8.15 -21.88
C VAL A 69 2.74 9.61 -21.63
N LEU A 70 2.80 10.06 -20.37
CA LEU A 70 3.11 11.44 -20.03
C LEU A 70 4.51 11.84 -20.52
N ARG A 71 5.47 10.91 -20.44
CA ARG A 71 6.87 11.03 -20.88
C ARG A 71 7.43 9.66 -21.27
N ASP A 72 8.57 9.65 -21.94
CA ASP A 72 9.36 8.42 -22.13
C ASP A 72 10.14 8.09 -20.84
N TRP A 73 9.44 7.52 -19.86
CA TRP A 73 10.01 7.20 -18.55
C TRP A 73 11.14 6.19 -18.64
N LYS A 74 12.14 6.38 -17.77
CA LYS A 74 13.32 5.53 -17.65
C LYS A 74 13.50 5.09 -16.20
N TRP A 75 13.85 3.83 -16.03
CA TRP A 75 14.15 3.22 -14.74
C TRP A 75 15.54 2.62 -14.79
N PHE A 76 16.27 2.64 -13.68
CA PHE A 76 17.65 2.19 -13.61
C PHE A 76 17.89 1.30 -12.41
N ALA A 77 18.87 0.41 -12.55
CA ALA A 77 19.27 -0.53 -11.53
C ALA A 77 20.42 -0.04 -10.63
N ASP A 78 20.98 1.12 -10.95
CA ASP A 78 22.05 1.79 -10.22
C ASP A 78 21.80 3.29 -10.14
N GLU A 79 22.55 3.92 -9.24
CA GLU A 79 22.48 5.36 -8.96
C GLU A 79 23.10 6.18 -10.10
N GLU A 80 24.05 5.60 -10.82
CA GLU A 80 24.76 6.23 -11.95
C GLU A 80 23.90 6.33 -13.22
N MET A 81 22.72 5.70 -13.25
CA MET A 81 21.81 5.61 -14.39
C MET A 81 22.45 4.94 -15.63
N GLU A 82 23.35 3.97 -15.41
CA GLU A 82 24.04 3.26 -16.50
C GLU A 82 23.32 1.98 -16.93
N ARG A 83 22.63 1.30 -16.00
CA ARG A 83 21.88 0.06 -16.29
C ARG A 83 20.39 0.33 -16.32
N GLU A 84 19.87 0.68 -17.50
CA GLU A 84 18.43 0.83 -17.75
C GLU A 84 17.68 -0.50 -17.53
N VAL A 85 16.51 -0.39 -16.89
CA VAL A 85 15.56 -1.47 -16.67
C VAL A 85 14.34 -1.19 -17.54
N THR A 86 13.92 -2.17 -18.31
CA THR A 86 12.79 -2.00 -19.24
C THR A 86 11.45 -1.93 -18.48
N VAL A 87 10.47 -1.26 -19.07
CA VAL A 87 9.09 -1.21 -18.54
C VAL A 87 8.51 -2.61 -18.30
N ASP A 88 8.81 -3.57 -19.18
CA ASP A 88 8.34 -4.95 -19.07
C ASP A 88 9.00 -5.70 -17.91
N GLU A 89 10.27 -5.42 -17.62
CA GLU A 89 10.95 -5.96 -16.44
C GLU A 89 10.35 -5.40 -15.16
N VAL A 90 10.22 -4.07 -15.06
CA VAL A 90 9.57 -3.43 -13.91
C VAL A 90 8.15 -3.96 -13.71
N ARG A 91 7.36 -4.11 -14.78
CA ARG A 91 6.00 -4.65 -14.69
C ARG A 91 5.97 -6.12 -14.28
N ARG A 92 6.98 -6.91 -14.66
CA ARG A 92 7.05 -8.34 -14.37
C ARG A 92 7.41 -8.62 -12.92
N ASP A 93 8.40 -7.91 -12.39
CA ASP A 93 9.02 -8.25 -11.10
C ASP A 93 9.35 -7.03 -10.21
N GLY A 94 8.86 -5.84 -10.56
CA GLY A 94 9.09 -4.62 -9.81
C GLY A 94 10.50 -4.05 -9.94
N GLY A 95 11.36 -4.68 -10.75
CA GLY A 95 12.74 -4.25 -10.93
C GLY A 95 13.62 -4.45 -9.69
N PRO A 96 14.84 -3.90 -9.70
CA PRO A 96 15.75 -3.90 -8.55
C PRO A 96 15.16 -3.16 -7.34
N ASN A 97 15.75 -3.42 -6.18
CA ASN A 97 15.38 -2.76 -4.93
C ASN A 97 16.64 -2.16 -4.29
N PRO A 98 16.86 -0.83 -4.40
CA PRO A 98 15.94 0.15 -4.96
C PRO A 98 15.92 0.21 -6.50
N LEU A 99 14.83 0.73 -7.05
CA LEU A 99 14.66 1.15 -8.44
C LEU A 99 14.95 2.66 -8.53
N TYR A 100 15.82 3.06 -9.45
CA TYR A 100 16.24 4.46 -9.60
C TYR A 100 15.48 5.13 -10.75
N VAL A 101 15.02 6.37 -10.53
CA VAL A 101 14.19 7.13 -11.48
C VAL A 101 14.57 8.61 -11.46
N SER A 102 14.27 9.34 -12.54
CA SER A 102 14.49 10.80 -12.57
C SER A 102 13.65 11.52 -11.51
N ILE A 103 14.09 12.71 -11.10
CA ILE A 103 13.28 13.55 -10.21
C ILE A 103 11.94 13.95 -10.85
N GLU A 104 11.91 14.13 -12.19
CA GLU A 104 10.66 14.39 -12.93
C GLU A 104 9.66 13.23 -12.80
N TYR A 105 10.14 11.98 -12.86
CA TYR A 105 9.30 10.81 -12.60
C TYR A 105 8.73 10.85 -11.18
N HIS A 106 9.57 11.18 -10.18
CA HIS A 106 9.14 11.23 -8.79
C HIS A 106 8.05 12.30 -8.57
N ASP A 107 8.18 13.47 -9.20
CA ASP A 107 7.16 14.51 -9.13
C ASP A 107 5.84 14.10 -9.77
N ALA A 108 5.93 13.49 -10.96
CA ALA A 108 4.77 12.97 -11.66
C ALA A 108 4.10 11.88 -10.81
N HIS A 109 4.88 10.98 -10.20
CA HIS A 109 4.38 9.99 -9.25
C HIS A 109 3.60 10.68 -8.11
N CYS A 110 4.18 11.66 -7.42
CA CYS A 110 3.51 12.39 -6.34
C CYS A 110 2.20 13.05 -6.77
N ALA A 111 2.17 13.70 -7.95
CA ALA A 111 0.95 14.30 -8.46
C ALA A 111 -0.12 13.24 -8.81
N TYR A 112 0.31 12.10 -9.36
CA TYR A 112 -0.59 11.02 -9.77
C TYR A 112 -1.09 10.18 -8.59
N THR A 113 -0.36 10.07 -7.49
CA THR A 113 -0.88 9.42 -6.27
C THR A 113 -2.08 10.20 -5.72
N TRP A 114 -2.00 11.53 -5.66
CA TRP A 114 -3.15 12.38 -5.29
C TRP A 114 -4.31 12.25 -6.26
N LYS A 115 -4.03 12.24 -7.57
CA LYS A 115 -5.05 12.07 -8.60
C LYS A 115 -5.75 10.70 -8.48
N LYS A 116 -4.99 9.64 -8.21
CA LYS A 116 -5.50 8.28 -8.00
C LYS A 116 -6.37 8.20 -6.76
N LEU A 117 -5.94 8.77 -5.63
CA LEU A 117 -6.72 8.86 -4.41
C LEU A 117 -8.05 9.59 -4.64
N HIS A 118 -8.02 10.75 -5.29
CA HIS A 118 -9.22 11.54 -5.58
C HIS A 118 -10.20 10.80 -6.49
N ARG A 119 -9.69 10.12 -7.53
CA ARG A 119 -10.51 9.27 -8.41
C ARG A 119 -11.16 8.13 -7.66
N ALA A 120 -10.43 7.46 -6.76
CA ALA A 120 -10.99 6.38 -5.93
C ALA A 120 -12.14 6.87 -5.04
N ILE A 121 -12.01 8.06 -4.45
CA ILE A 121 -13.07 8.69 -3.64
C ILE A 121 -14.33 8.96 -4.48
N ILE A 122 -14.19 9.61 -5.65
CA ILE A 122 -15.33 9.95 -6.51
C ILE A 122 -16.01 8.69 -7.05
N ARG A 123 -15.22 7.71 -7.48
CA ARG A 123 -15.70 6.45 -8.08
C ARG A 123 -16.18 5.43 -7.04
N ARG A 124 -15.89 5.66 -5.74
CA ARG A 124 -16.13 4.72 -4.65
C ARG A 124 -15.48 3.36 -4.90
N THR A 125 -14.28 3.38 -5.46
CA THR A 125 -13.45 2.18 -5.67
C THR A 125 -12.44 2.04 -4.54
N LYS A 126 -11.85 0.84 -4.39
CA LYS A 126 -10.77 0.64 -3.43
C LYS A 126 -9.50 1.37 -3.86
N ILE A 127 -8.61 1.61 -2.91
CA ILE A 127 -7.27 2.16 -3.12
C ILE A 127 -6.24 1.27 -2.45
N ASP A 128 -5.01 1.24 -2.96
CA ASP A 128 -3.91 0.52 -2.31
C ASP A 128 -3.45 1.24 -1.05
N SER A 129 -2.90 0.50 -0.10
CA SER A 129 -2.49 1.03 1.20
C SER A 129 -1.32 2.03 1.15
N GLN A 130 -0.53 2.05 0.07
CA GLN A 130 0.53 3.05 -0.08
C GLN A 130 -0.09 4.41 -0.40
N ILE A 131 -1.02 4.47 -1.36
CA ILE A 131 -1.68 5.74 -1.73
C ILE A 131 -2.75 6.13 -0.71
N GLY A 132 -3.43 5.15 -0.09
CA GLY A 132 -4.41 5.40 0.97
C GLY A 132 -3.80 5.97 2.25
N SER A 133 -2.49 5.93 2.45
CA SER A 133 -1.85 6.45 3.66
C SER A 133 -1.69 7.97 3.62
N ILE A 134 -2.13 8.65 4.68
CA ILE A 134 -1.87 10.10 4.84
C ILE A 134 -0.37 10.42 4.92
N HIS A 135 0.45 9.50 5.44
CA HIS A 135 1.90 9.67 5.49
C HIS A 135 2.49 9.81 4.09
N HIS A 136 1.98 9.03 3.13
CA HIS A 136 2.41 9.15 1.74
C HIS A 136 1.97 10.48 1.13
N THR A 137 0.73 10.92 1.43
CA THR A 137 0.26 12.25 1.00
C THR A 137 1.17 13.37 1.52
N MET A 138 1.58 13.32 2.80
CA MET A 138 2.48 14.29 3.42
C MET A 138 3.89 14.24 2.81
N HIS A 139 4.43 13.05 2.60
CA HIS A 139 5.73 12.87 1.93
C HIS A 139 5.72 13.47 0.52
N CYS A 140 4.68 13.17 -0.26
CA CYS A 140 4.50 13.74 -1.59
C CYS A 140 4.37 15.27 -1.55
N SER A 141 3.64 15.83 -0.58
CA SER A 141 3.47 17.28 -0.49
C SER A 141 4.78 17.98 -0.17
N ASP A 142 5.56 17.44 0.76
CA ASP A 142 6.84 18.01 1.14
C ASP A 142 7.84 17.96 -0.02
N THR A 143 7.83 16.86 -0.78
CA THR A 143 8.71 16.67 -1.96
C THR A 143 8.50 17.76 -3.01
N VAL A 144 7.25 18.19 -3.25
CA VAL A 144 6.95 19.26 -4.21
C VAL A 144 7.56 20.61 -3.80
N PHE A 145 7.74 20.86 -2.50
CA PHE A 145 8.30 22.12 -1.99
C PHE A 145 9.83 22.12 -1.81
N ARG A 146 10.52 21.01 -2.11
CA ARG A 146 11.98 20.92 -1.94
C ARG A 146 12.71 21.80 -2.95
N ASN A 147 13.76 22.48 -2.48
CA ASN A 147 14.62 23.29 -3.33
C ASN A 147 15.53 22.42 -4.20
N ARG A 148 15.16 22.26 -5.46
CA ARG A 148 15.82 21.38 -6.43
C ARG A 148 17.22 21.80 -6.86
N SER A 149 17.61 23.05 -6.59
CA SER A 149 18.94 23.57 -6.92
C SER A 149 20.05 22.86 -6.13
N ALA A 150 19.70 22.23 -5.01
CA ALA A 150 20.63 21.58 -4.09
C ALA A 150 20.47 20.05 -4.02
N ASP A 151 19.41 19.49 -4.64
CA ASP A 151 19.07 18.07 -4.53
C ASP A 151 19.61 17.28 -5.75
N PRO A 152 20.01 16.00 -5.56
CA PRO A 152 20.30 15.10 -6.66
C PRO A 152 19.13 15.05 -7.65
N GLN A 153 19.42 15.03 -8.95
CA GLN A 153 18.39 14.93 -10.01
C GLN A 153 17.85 13.49 -10.17
N LEU A 154 17.82 12.73 -9.08
CA LEU A 154 17.54 11.32 -9.01
C LEU A 154 16.71 11.02 -7.76
N SER A 155 15.77 10.09 -7.88
CA SER A 155 15.03 9.51 -6.77
C SER A 155 15.11 7.98 -6.81
N ARG A 156 14.80 7.34 -5.68
CA ARG A 156 14.84 5.88 -5.53
C ARG A 156 13.56 5.35 -4.92
N PHE A 157 13.04 4.26 -5.47
CA PHE A 157 11.81 3.59 -5.05
C PHE A 157 12.15 2.20 -4.52
N GLY A 158 11.80 1.92 -3.27
CA GLY A 158 11.95 0.59 -2.70
C GLY A 158 10.72 -0.27 -2.95
N HIS A 159 10.87 -1.59 -2.92
CA HIS A 159 9.73 -2.50 -2.96
C HIS A 159 8.83 -2.30 -1.74
N LYS A 160 7.51 -2.21 -1.96
CA LYS A 160 6.48 -2.05 -0.92
C LYS A 160 5.48 -3.19 -0.98
N SER A 161 4.93 -3.57 0.17
CA SER A 161 3.73 -4.39 0.23
C SER A 161 2.48 -3.51 0.30
N THR A 162 1.43 -3.95 -0.38
CA THR A 162 0.16 -3.26 -0.44
C THR A 162 -1.00 -4.22 -0.19
N PHE A 163 -2.07 -3.68 0.35
CA PHE A 163 -3.39 -4.30 0.36
C PHE A 163 -4.41 -3.26 -0.09
N CYS A 164 -5.58 -3.70 -0.56
CA CYS A 164 -6.63 -2.75 -0.92
C CYS A 164 -7.53 -2.42 0.28
N LEU A 165 -7.90 -1.15 0.39
CA LEU A 165 -8.78 -0.61 1.42
C LEU A 165 -9.83 0.33 0.80
N ASP A 166 -10.91 0.60 1.52
CA ASP A 166 -11.83 1.68 1.15
C ASP A 166 -11.14 3.03 1.42
N PRO A 167 -11.16 4.01 0.49
CA PRO A 167 -10.53 5.30 0.71
C PRO A 167 -11.00 6.04 1.97
N ARG A 168 -12.15 5.68 2.55
CA ARG A 168 -12.67 6.23 3.82
C ARG A 168 -12.06 5.56 5.05
N ASP A 169 -11.53 4.35 4.88
CA ASP A 169 -10.81 3.58 5.90
C ASP A 169 -9.30 3.85 5.85
N ALA A 170 -8.86 4.75 4.97
CA ALA A 170 -7.52 5.32 4.94
C ALA A 170 -7.18 5.88 6.33
N SER A 171 -6.33 5.17 7.07
CA SER A 171 -5.98 5.51 8.44
C SER A 171 -4.79 6.49 8.49
N GLU A 172 -4.69 7.22 9.60
CA GLU A 172 -3.45 7.88 10.01
C GLU A 172 -2.35 6.88 10.39
N ALA A 173 -2.67 5.58 10.46
CA ALA A 173 -1.78 4.55 11.00
C ALA A 173 -1.76 3.33 10.08
N ASP A 174 -0.79 3.29 9.17
CA ASP A 174 0.09 2.12 9.02
C ASP A 174 1.34 2.48 8.22
N GLY A 175 2.49 1.98 8.67
CA GLY A 175 3.77 2.07 7.99
C GLY A 175 4.79 2.97 8.68
N LYS A 176 5.48 2.44 9.69
CA LYS A 176 6.84 2.89 10.01
C LYS A 176 7.72 2.67 8.80
N GLU A 177 7.85 3.67 7.94
CA GLU A 177 8.98 3.76 7.04
C GLU A 177 9.93 4.80 7.61
N ASP A 178 10.96 4.29 8.27
CA ASP A 178 12.10 5.05 8.73
C ASP A 178 12.83 5.59 7.50
N PHE A 179 12.41 6.76 7.00
CA PHE A 179 13.01 7.46 5.86
C PHE A 179 14.38 8.08 6.22
N HIS A 180 14.95 7.72 7.36
CA HIS A 180 16.26 8.15 7.83
C HIS A 180 17.18 6.95 8.11
N ARG A 181 17.63 6.29 7.04
CA ARG A 181 18.94 5.64 7.05
C ARG A 181 19.58 5.58 5.67
#